data_AF-X0WV19-F1
#
_entry.id   AF-X0WV19-F1
#
_cell.length_a   1.000
_cell.length_b   1.000
_cell.length_c   1.000
_cell.angle_alpha   90.00
_cell.angle_beta   90.00
_cell.angle_gamma   90.00
#
_symmetry.space_group_name_H-M   'P 1'
#
loop_
_entity.id
_entity.type
_entity.pdbx_description
1 polymer ?
#
loop_
_entity_poly.entity_id
_entity_poly.type
_entity_poly.pdbx_seq_one_letter_code
_entity_poly.pdbx_strand_id
1 'polypeptide(L)'
;MGIAMTARILVGTCSWTDPTLIDSGAFYPPEARTPAERLRFYAQNFPIVEVDSTYYGLPSERNAALWVERTPADFTLDLKAYALFTHHPTQVRSLPKDVREALDAKARQKANVYYRDLPSELRDEMWQRFASALLPLD
;
A
#
# COMPACT_ATOMS: atom_id res chain seq x y z
N MET A 1 -25.09 -2.41 -35.89
CA MET A 1 -25.48 -1.98 -34.53
C MET A 1 -24.32 -2.33 -33.61
N GLY A 2 -23.47 -1.35 -33.29
CA GLY A 2 -22.28 -1.58 -32.47
C GLY A 2 -22.70 -1.76 -31.01
N ILE A 3 -22.27 -2.84 -30.37
CA ILE A 3 -22.44 -3.03 -28.93
C ILE A 3 -21.60 -1.95 -28.26
N ALA A 4 -22.25 -0.97 -27.64
CA ALA A 4 -21.56 -0.05 -26.75
C ALA A 4 -21.07 -0.88 -25.56
N MET A 5 -19.76 -1.14 -25.51
CA MET A 5 -19.14 -1.71 -24.32
C MET A 5 -19.25 -0.67 -23.21
N THR A 6 -20.14 -0.89 -22.25
CA THR A 6 -20.19 -0.08 -21.02
C THR A 6 -18.95 -0.40 -20.18
N ALA A 7 -18.02 0.55 -20.11
CA ALA A 7 -16.86 0.44 -19.22
C ALA A 7 -17.31 0.58 -17.75
N ARG A 8 -16.74 -0.24 -16.86
CA ARG A 8 -16.91 -0.10 -15.40
C ARG A 8 -15.99 1.02 -14.91
N ILE A 9 -16.57 2.08 -14.37
CA ILE A 9 -15.83 3.19 -13.74
C ILE A 9 -15.93 3.01 -12.22
N LEU A 10 -14.77 2.99 -11.54
CA LEU A 10 -14.68 2.99 -10.08
C LEU A 10 -14.19 4.35 -9.61
N VAL A 11 -14.77 4.88 -8.53
CA VAL A 11 -14.42 6.17 -7.95
C VAL A 11 -14.13 5.98 -6.46
N GLY A 12 -13.03 6.56 -6.00
CA GLY A 12 -12.58 6.50 -4.62
C GLY A 12 -11.54 7.58 -4.35
N THR A 13 -10.82 7.44 -3.24
CA THR A 13 -9.80 8.37 -2.75
C THR A 13 -8.46 7.66 -2.60
N CYS A 14 -7.39 8.45 -2.51
CA CYS A 14 -6.12 7.97 -1.97
C CYS A 14 -6.23 7.96 -0.45
N SER A 15 -6.13 6.78 0.16
CA SER A 15 -6.28 6.55 1.60
C SER A 15 -7.71 6.67 2.14
N TRP A 16 -7.99 5.88 3.18
CA TRP A 16 -9.15 5.99 4.09
C TRP A 16 -8.75 6.51 5.48
N THR A 17 -7.48 6.93 5.63
CA THR A 17 -6.96 7.54 6.85
C THR A 17 -6.26 8.86 6.59
N ASP A 18 -6.55 9.49 5.45
CA ASP A 18 -6.04 10.82 5.16
C ASP A 18 -6.50 11.80 6.26
N PRO A 19 -5.59 12.60 6.86
CA PRO A 19 -5.96 13.53 7.92
C PRO A 19 -7.02 14.54 7.49
N THR A 20 -7.01 15.02 6.26
CA THR A 20 -8.00 16.02 5.81
C THR A 20 -9.40 15.40 5.71
N LEU A 21 -9.51 14.13 5.30
CA LEU A 21 -10.77 13.39 5.32
C LEU A 21 -11.26 13.16 6.75
N ILE A 22 -10.38 12.77 7.67
CA ILE A 22 -10.72 12.53 9.08
C ILE A 22 -11.14 13.82 9.77
N ASP A 23 -10.32 14.87 9.65
CA ASP A 23 -10.49 16.15 10.34
C ASP A 23 -11.66 16.96 9.79
N SER A 24 -12.15 16.65 8.59
CA SER A 24 -13.38 17.22 8.06
C SER A 24 -14.59 16.95 8.96
N GLY A 25 -14.58 15.85 9.72
CA GLY A 25 -15.71 15.39 10.53
C GLY A 25 -17.00 15.09 9.74
N ALA A 26 -16.94 15.13 8.40
CA ALA A 26 -18.13 15.12 7.55
C ALA A 26 -18.45 13.72 6.97
N PHE A 27 -17.44 12.85 6.88
CA PHE A 27 -17.57 11.55 6.21
C PHE A 27 -17.72 10.38 7.19
N TYR A 28 -16.85 10.27 8.19
CA TYR A 28 -16.86 9.14 9.13
C TYR A 28 -17.85 9.35 10.28
N PRO A 29 -18.59 8.30 10.68
CA PRO A 29 -19.45 8.37 11.84
C PRO A 29 -18.63 8.39 13.14
N PRO A 30 -19.16 8.90 14.28
CA PRO A 30 -18.41 9.07 15.53
C PRO A 30 -17.81 7.78 16.13
N GLU A 31 -18.36 6.63 15.77
CA GLU A 31 -17.88 5.30 16.16
C GLU A 31 -16.68 4.80 15.33
N ALA A 32 -16.43 5.34 14.13
CA ALA A 32 -15.31 4.93 13.29
C ALA A 32 -14.00 5.62 13.70
N ARG A 33 -13.37 5.12 14.76
CA ARG A 33 -12.24 5.78 15.44
C ARG A 33 -10.88 5.21 15.05
N THR A 34 -10.85 3.97 14.59
CA THR A 34 -9.64 3.26 14.17
C THR A 34 -9.53 3.18 12.65
N PRO A 35 -8.31 3.00 12.09
CA PRO A 35 -8.14 2.70 10.67
C PRO A 35 -8.96 1.50 10.19
N ALA A 36 -9.17 0.49 11.04
CA ALA A 36 -9.94 -0.69 10.72
C ALA A 36 -11.44 -0.38 10.59
N GLU A 37 -12.02 0.34 11.54
CA GLU A 37 -13.42 0.75 11.49
C GLU A 37 -13.68 1.72 10.33
N ARG A 38 -12.74 2.65 10.10
CA ARG A 38 -12.79 3.57 8.94
C ARG A 38 -12.76 2.83 7.61
N LEU A 39 -11.93 1.79 7.47
CA LEU A 39 -11.92 0.98 6.24
C LEU A 39 -13.26 0.27 6.02
N ARG A 40 -13.83 -0.33 7.07
CA ARG A 40 -15.14 -1.00 6.99
C ARG A 40 -16.24 -0.02 6.56
N PHE A 41 -16.27 1.18 7.13
CA PHE A 41 -17.22 2.22 6.75
C PHE A 41 -16.97 2.73 5.33
N TYR A 42 -15.71 3.01 4.99
CA TYR A 42 -15.32 3.51 3.67
C TYR A 42 -15.77 2.56 2.55
N ALA A 43 -15.55 1.25 2.74
CA ALA A 43 -15.88 0.22 1.77
C ALA A 43 -17.38 -0.02 1.57
N GLN A 44 -18.24 0.58 2.41
CA GLN A 44 -19.69 0.63 2.19
C GLN A 44 -20.12 1.81 1.29
N ASN A 45 -19.24 2.80 1.10
CA ASN A 45 -19.55 4.05 0.40
C ASN A 45 -18.84 4.17 -0.95
N PHE A 46 -17.65 3.58 -1.09
CA PHE A 46 -16.88 3.56 -2.33
C PHE A 46 -16.49 2.12 -2.71
N PRO A 47 -16.39 1.80 -4.01
CA PRO A 47 -15.98 0.48 -4.47
C PRO A 47 -14.46 0.29 -4.62
N ILE A 48 -13.66 1.34 -4.42
CA ILE A 48 -12.20 1.31 -4.58
C ILE A 48 -11.51 2.25 -3.61
N VAL A 49 -10.28 1.92 -3.20
CA VAL A 49 -9.36 2.85 -2.52
C VAL A 49 -7.92 2.62 -2.99
N GLU A 50 -7.14 3.69 -3.17
CA GLU A 50 -5.68 3.58 -3.28
C GLU A 50 -5.06 3.43 -1.89
N VAL A 51 -4.32 2.34 -1.68
CA VAL A 51 -3.47 2.11 -0.52
C VAL A 51 -2.10 2.72 -0.83
N ASP A 52 -1.86 3.93 -0.29
CA ASP A 52 -0.62 4.66 -0.52
C ASP A 52 0.48 4.31 0.50
N SER A 53 0.10 3.75 1.66
CA SER A 53 1.04 3.35 2.71
C SER A 53 2.14 2.39 2.24
N THR A 54 1.85 1.56 1.24
CA THR A 54 2.79 0.60 0.64
C THR A 54 3.93 1.27 -0.13
N TYR A 55 3.78 2.54 -0.51
CA TYR A 55 4.87 3.34 -1.07
C TYR A 55 5.97 3.61 -0.04
N TYR A 56 5.60 3.81 1.23
CA TYR A 56 6.54 4.21 2.29
C TYR A 56 7.19 3.03 3.01
N GLY A 57 6.57 1.86 2.97
CA GLY A 57 7.10 0.62 3.55
C GLY A 57 6.43 -0.60 2.94
N LEU A 58 7.13 -1.74 2.94
CA LEU A 58 6.52 -2.99 2.49
C LEU A 58 5.27 -3.32 3.33
N PRO A 59 4.16 -3.74 2.70
CA PRO A 59 3.05 -4.30 3.44
C PRO A 59 3.49 -5.59 4.16
N SER A 60 2.70 -6.00 5.14
CA SER A 60 2.77 -7.37 5.66
C SER A 60 1.57 -8.15 5.15
N GLU A 61 1.76 -9.45 4.93
CA GLU A 61 0.68 -10.37 4.56
C GLU A 61 -0.51 -10.28 5.53
N ARG A 62 -0.21 -10.17 6.84
CA ARG A 62 -1.23 -9.94 7.86
C ARG A 62 -2.06 -8.68 7.59
N ASN A 63 -1.43 -7.57 7.21
CA ASN A 63 -2.18 -6.34 6.91
C ASN A 63 -3.04 -6.50 5.67
N ALA A 64 -2.54 -7.16 4.62
CA ALA A 64 -3.31 -7.44 3.42
C ALA A 64 -4.53 -8.33 3.72
N ALA A 65 -4.35 -9.43 4.45
CA ALA A 65 -5.45 -10.29 4.90
C ALA A 65 -6.48 -9.51 5.72
N LEU A 66 -6.02 -8.65 6.63
CA LEU A 66 -6.91 -7.79 7.42
C LEU A 66 -7.65 -6.76 6.55
N TRP A 67 -7.12 -6.29 5.43
CA TRP A 67 -7.86 -5.43 4.50
C TRP A 67 -8.98 -6.18 3.79
N VAL A 68 -8.72 -7.42 3.36
CA VAL A 68 -9.73 -8.30 2.75
C VAL A 68 -10.86 -8.61 3.74
N GLU A 69 -10.54 -8.98 4.98
CA GLU A 69 -11.54 -9.23 6.03
C GLU A 69 -12.42 -8.00 6.37
N ARG A 70 -11.99 -6.80 5.95
CA ARG A 70 -12.65 -5.52 6.26
C ARG A 70 -13.40 -4.93 5.08
N THR A 71 -13.34 -5.54 3.91
CA THR A 71 -13.91 -5.02 2.67
C THR A 71 -14.85 -6.06 2.03
N PRO A 72 -15.89 -5.62 1.29
CA PRO A 72 -16.72 -6.53 0.49
C PRO A 72 -15.91 -7.28 -0.57
N ALA A 73 -16.41 -8.44 -1.02
CA ALA A 73 -15.73 -9.29 -1.99
C ALA A 73 -15.49 -8.62 -3.37
N ASP A 74 -16.29 -7.60 -3.72
CA ASP A 74 -16.20 -6.86 -4.98
C ASP A 74 -15.49 -5.51 -4.85
N PHE A 75 -14.94 -5.21 -3.66
CA PHE A 75 -14.17 -4.00 -3.38
C PHE A 75 -12.76 -4.10 -3.95
N THR A 76 -12.29 -3.03 -4.58
CA THR A 76 -10.95 -2.97 -5.20
C THR A 76 -9.97 -2.24 -4.28
N LEU A 77 -8.87 -2.91 -3.95
CA LEU A 77 -7.71 -2.26 -3.33
C LEU A 77 -6.69 -1.98 -4.45
N ASP A 78 -6.37 -0.71 -4.69
CA ASP A 78 -5.32 -0.29 -5.61
C ASP A 78 -4.03 -0.03 -4.84
N LEU A 79 -2.98 -0.81 -5.08
CA LEU A 79 -1.79 -0.87 -4.23
C LEU A 79 -0.68 -0.05 -4.87
N LYS A 80 -0.25 1.01 -4.20
CA LYS A 80 0.89 1.78 -4.67
C LYS A 80 2.17 0.95 -4.54
N ALA A 81 2.94 0.86 -5.63
CA ALA A 81 4.24 0.19 -5.58
C ALA A 81 5.17 0.87 -4.55
N TYR A 82 5.93 0.05 -3.83
CA TYR A 82 6.93 0.54 -2.87
C TYR A 82 7.92 1.50 -3.56
N ALA A 83 8.30 2.60 -2.90
CA ALA A 83 9.11 3.67 -3.48
C ALA A 83 10.40 3.15 -4.15
N LEU A 84 10.98 2.09 -3.60
CA LEU A 84 12.15 1.41 -4.13
C LEU A 84 11.94 0.95 -5.59
N PHE A 85 10.78 0.38 -5.90
CA PHE A 85 10.47 -0.17 -7.23
C PHE A 85 10.14 0.91 -8.27
N THR A 86 9.81 2.12 -7.81
CA THR A 86 9.55 3.27 -8.67
C THR A 86 10.77 4.18 -8.81
N HIS A 87 11.95 3.72 -8.41
CA HIS A 87 13.24 4.42 -8.47
C HIS A 87 13.31 5.72 -7.64
N HIS A 88 12.39 5.92 -6.70
CA HIS A 88 12.42 7.05 -5.79
C HIS A 88 13.44 6.85 -4.64
N PRO A 89 13.89 7.93 -3.98
CA PRO A 89 14.69 7.83 -2.77
C PRO A 89 13.95 7.02 -1.71
N THR A 90 14.54 5.91 -1.28
CA THR A 90 13.98 5.02 -0.27
C THR A 90 14.79 5.14 1.00
N GLN A 91 14.13 5.48 2.10
CA GLN A 91 14.81 5.64 3.38
C GLN A 91 15.41 4.31 3.82
N VAL A 92 16.70 4.29 4.16
CA VAL A 92 17.36 3.04 4.58
C VAL A 92 16.60 2.41 5.75
N ARG A 93 16.09 3.20 6.68
CA ARG A 93 15.30 2.73 7.83
C ARG A 93 13.96 2.06 7.47
N SER A 94 13.37 2.30 6.30
CA SER A 94 12.11 1.66 5.89
C SER A 94 12.32 0.29 5.24
N LEU A 95 13.56 -0.06 4.89
CA LEU A 95 13.91 -1.41 4.47
C LEU A 95 13.79 -2.40 5.65
N PRO A 96 13.43 -3.67 5.39
CA PRO A 96 13.51 -4.74 6.38
C PRO A 96 14.89 -4.81 7.04
N LYS A 97 14.93 -5.17 8.34
CA LYS A 97 16.16 -5.13 9.14
C LYS A 97 17.31 -5.93 8.52
N ASP A 98 17.01 -7.13 8.08
CA ASP A 98 17.95 -8.05 7.45
C ASP A 98 18.46 -7.52 6.10
N VAL A 99 17.59 -6.91 5.30
CA VAL A 99 17.99 -6.23 4.04
C VAL A 99 18.93 -5.06 4.32
N ARG A 100 18.65 -4.25 5.36
CA ARG A 100 19.55 -3.15 5.78
C ARG A 100 20.91 -3.66 6.24
N GLU A 101 20.93 -4.80 6.92
CA GLU A 101 22.16 -5.40 7.44
C GLU A 101 23.01 -6.03 6.34
N ALA A 102 22.39 -6.47 5.25
CA ALA A 102 23.04 -7.01 4.06
C ALA A 102 23.58 -5.93 3.09
N LEU A 103 23.19 -4.66 3.26
CA LEU A 103 23.76 -3.56 2.48
C LEU A 103 25.25 -3.37 2.79
N ASP A 104 26.01 -2.89 1.78
CA ASP A 104 27.37 -2.46 2.02
C ASP A 104 27.44 -1.30 3.03
N ALA A 105 28.59 -1.13 3.68
CA ALA A 105 28.77 -0.15 4.75
C ALA A 105 28.48 1.29 4.31
N LYS A 106 28.73 1.64 3.04
CA LYS A 106 28.50 2.97 2.50
C LYS A 106 27.01 3.22 2.30
N ALA A 107 26.29 2.27 1.69
CA ALA A 107 24.85 2.34 1.46
C ALA A 107 24.09 2.37 2.79
N ARG A 108 24.49 1.55 3.77
CA ARG A 108 23.86 1.47 5.09
C ARG A 108 23.91 2.78 5.89
N GLN A 109 24.91 3.63 5.65
CA GLN A 109 25.07 4.92 6.31
C GLN A 109 24.30 6.07 5.63
N LYS A 110 23.77 5.86 4.42
CA LYS A 110 22.98 6.89 3.73
C LYS A 110 21.62 7.06 4.40
N ALA A 111 21.06 8.27 4.33
CA ALA A 111 19.66 8.49 4.68
C ALA A 111 18.72 7.74 3.72
N ASN A 112 19.06 7.78 2.42
CA ASN A 112 18.29 7.16 1.35
C ASN A 112 19.18 6.33 0.42
N VAL A 113 18.60 5.25 -0.09
CA VAL A 113 19.14 4.44 -1.19
C VAL A 113 18.17 4.46 -2.38
N TYR A 114 18.67 4.12 -3.55
CA TYR A 114 17.88 3.98 -4.78
C TYR A 114 17.85 2.51 -5.20
N TYR A 115 16.94 2.13 -6.09
CA TYR A 115 16.86 0.77 -6.65
C TYR A 115 18.22 0.26 -7.14
N ARG A 116 18.97 1.10 -7.86
CA ARG A 116 20.31 0.79 -8.39
C ARG A 116 21.40 0.59 -7.31
N ASP A 117 21.18 1.08 -6.10
CA ASP A 117 22.12 0.94 -4.99
C ASP A 117 21.99 -0.44 -4.31
N LEU A 118 20.94 -1.21 -4.60
CA LEU A 118 20.77 -2.57 -4.09
C LEU A 118 21.39 -3.60 -5.05
N PRO A 119 22.15 -4.59 -4.54
CA PRO A 119 22.52 -5.80 -5.26
C PRO A 119 21.29 -6.50 -5.85
N SER A 120 21.46 -7.21 -6.97
CA SER A 120 20.38 -7.94 -7.67
C SER A 120 19.58 -8.82 -6.73
N GLU A 121 20.27 -9.55 -5.87
CA GLU A 121 19.69 -10.55 -4.97
C GLU A 121 18.78 -9.88 -3.94
N LEU A 122 19.15 -8.69 -3.45
CA LEU A 122 18.30 -7.92 -2.55
C LEU A 122 17.11 -7.29 -3.27
N ARG A 123 17.23 -6.95 -4.56
CA ARG A 123 16.10 -6.43 -5.34
C ARG A 123 15.06 -7.52 -5.59
N ASP A 124 15.52 -8.72 -5.92
CA ASP A 124 14.65 -9.88 -6.14
C ASP A 124 13.93 -10.27 -4.84
N GLU A 125 14.67 -10.32 -3.72
CA GLU A 125 14.08 -10.56 -2.39
C GLU A 125 13.01 -9.51 -2.04
N MET A 126 13.27 -8.23 -2.30
CA MET A 126 12.30 -7.17 -2.03
C MET A 126 11.03 -7.33 -2.88
N TRP A 127 11.17 -7.68 -4.16
CA TRP A 127 10.03 -7.98 -5.04
C TRP A 127 9.25 -9.19 -4.55
N GLN A 128 9.94 -10.27 -4.17
CA GLN A 128 9.32 -11.48 -3.62
C GLN A 128 8.51 -11.13 -2.36
N ARG A 129 9.08 -10.39 -1.41
CA ARG A 129 8.37 -9.97 -0.19
C ARG A 129 7.15 -9.13 -0.49
N PHE A 130 7.25 -8.20 -1.44
CA PHE A 130 6.12 -7.36 -1.83
C PHE A 130 4.99 -8.21 -2.43
N ALA A 131 5.30 -9.10 -3.39
CA ALA A 131 4.33 -9.99 -3.99
C ALA A 131 3.71 -10.95 -2.95
N SER A 132 4.54 -11.60 -2.12
CA SER A 132 4.06 -12.50 -1.06
C SER A 132 3.15 -11.80 -0.06
N ALA A 133 3.47 -10.56 0.32
CA ALA A 133 2.63 -9.78 1.23
C ALA A 133 1.26 -9.42 0.63
N LEU A 134 1.11 -9.49 -0.69
CA LEU A 134 -0.14 -9.19 -1.40
C LEU A 134 -0.94 -10.43 -1.80
N LEU A 135 -0.40 -11.65 -1.62
CA LEU A 135 -1.12 -12.90 -1.91
C LEU A 135 -2.53 -12.99 -1.32
N PRO A 136 -2.86 -12.42 -0.14
CA PRO A 136 -4.23 -12.43 0.34
C PRO A 136 -5.23 -11.67 -0.55
N LEU A 137 -4.74 -10.78 -1.43
CA LEU A 137 -5.54 -10.00 -2.36
C LEU A 137 -5.78 -10.68 -3.72
N ASP A 138 -5.05 -11.77 -4.00
CA ASP A 138 -5.11 -12.51 -5.28
C ASP A 138 -6.31 -13.47 -5.37
#